data_AF-A0A2P4XR16-F1
#
_entry.id   AF-A0A2P4XR16-F1
#
_cell.length_a   1.000
_cell.length_b   1.000
_cell.length_c   1.000
_cell.angle_alpha   90.00
_cell.angle_beta   90.00
_cell.angle_gamma   90.00
#
_symmetry.space_group_name_H-M   'P 1'
#
loop_
_entity.id
_entity.type
_entity.pdbx_description
1 polymer ?
#
loop_
_entity_poly.entity_id
_entity_poly.type
_entity_poly.pdbx_seq_one_letter_code
_entity_poly.pdbx_strand_id
1 'polypeptide(L)'
;MDSTHYIEVPPTPHTGSQGDNSRPKKLRLAERYAQEEPFRNRANPLQHASLASVLSAYWLQPLVSLGAQKILEKEDIWAVTPQDSCDVLYERFRHNYTPDKQELLNLPHVAMGFFKTFRRQIATIIANYCVYMTAMVLQPFIAKAILQFLEDEDNVFNINNGYVLVVLMVGVSFVGITCLNYGFFLSSRVGANMRAIAMDIVYRKALNLSCIARQAYTTGEITTLMSVDSERIFFAIINGPWILVAPLS
;
A
#
# COMPACT_ATOMS: atom_id res chain seq x y z
N MET A 1 -15.27 -52.98 -8.01
CA MET A 1 -15.98 -51.69 -8.19
C MET A 1 -16.52 -51.32 -6.83
N ASP A 2 -15.69 -50.67 -6.02
CA ASP A 2 -16.05 -50.29 -4.65
C ASP A 2 -16.44 -48.83 -4.61
N SER A 3 -17.71 -48.62 -4.31
CA SER A 3 -18.41 -47.35 -4.17
C SER A 3 -18.00 -46.66 -2.88
N THR A 4 -17.58 -45.41 -3.06
CA THR A 4 -17.20 -44.41 -2.07
C THR A 4 -18.20 -44.28 -0.92
N HIS A 5 -17.68 -44.41 0.30
CA HIS A 5 -18.36 -44.07 1.56
C HIS A 5 -18.66 -42.56 1.59
N TYR A 6 -19.90 -42.19 1.33
CA TYR A 6 -20.42 -40.84 1.61
C TYR A 6 -21.04 -40.87 3.01
N ILE A 7 -20.54 -40.04 3.94
CA ILE A 7 -21.10 -39.92 5.29
C ILE A 7 -22.07 -38.74 5.26
N GLU A 8 -23.37 -39.00 5.41
CA GLU A 8 -24.38 -37.96 5.52
C GLU A 8 -24.22 -37.15 6.81
N VAL A 9 -24.40 -35.83 6.70
CA VAL A 9 -24.41 -34.89 7.83
C VAL A 9 -25.69 -35.11 8.64
N PRO A 10 -25.64 -35.21 9.98
CA PRO A 10 -26.81 -35.50 10.78
C PRO A 10 -27.86 -34.37 10.65
N PRO A 11 -29.16 -34.70 10.59
CA PRO A 11 -30.22 -33.71 10.47
C PRO A 11 -30.29 -32.82 11.72
N THR A 12 -30.52 -31.53 11.50
CA THR A 12 -30.68 -30.53 12.56
C THR A 12 -31.92 -30.86 13.38
N PRO A 13 -31.83 -30.90 14.74
CA PRO A 13 -32.97 -31.26 15.55
C PRO A 13 -34.05 -30.18 15.48
N HIS A 14 -35.23 -30.55 14.98
CA HIS A 14 -36.45 -29.77 15.13
C HIS A 14 -36.94 -29.87 16.58
N THR A 15 -36.85 -28.77 17.33
CA THR A 15 -37.60 -28.50 18.56
C THR A 15 -37.71 -26.97 18.62
N GLY A 16 -38.90 -26.37 18.51
CA GLY A 16 -40.00 -26.51 19.45
C GLY A 16 -40.17 -25.11 20.08
N SER A 17 -41.30 -24.47 19.82
CA SER A 17 -41.59 -23.10 20.24
C SER A 17 -41.58 -22.94 21.76
N GLN A 18 -40.52 -22.35 22.31
CA GLN A 18 -40.55 -21.73 23.64
C GLN A 18 -39.67 -20.48 23.61
N GLY A 19 -40.24 -19.37 24.11
CA GLY A 19 -39.63 -18.06 24.12
C GLY A 19 -38.39 -18.05 25.00
N ASP A 20 -37.23 -18.30 24.39
CA ASP A 20 -35.95 -18.24 25.06
C ASP A 20 -35.20 -16.97 24.65
N ASN A 21 -35.08 -16.05 25.62
CA ASN A 21 -34.36 -14.79 25.48
C ASN A 21 -32.82 -14.99 25.48
N SER A 22 -32.35 -16.24 25.38
CA SER A 22 -30.95 -16.64 25.39
C SER A 22 -30.36 -16.96 24.01
N ARG A 23 -30.82 -16.29 22.93
CA ARG A 23 -30.08 -16.35 21.64
C ARG A 23 -28.61 -15.98 21.88
N PRO A 24 -27.64 -16.82 21.50
CA PRO A 24 -26.23 -16.56 21.79
C PRO A 24 -25.82 -15.23 21.15
N LYS A 25 -25.13 -14.36 21.89
CA LYS A 25 -24.70 -13.01 21.43
C LYS A 25 -24.06 -13.01 20.03
N LYS A 26 -23.39 -14.11 19.65
CA LYS A 26 -22.80 -14.32 18.32
C LYS A 26 -23.84 -14.34 17.19
N LEU A 27 -25.02 -14.96 17.41
CA LEU A 27 -26.11 -14.95 16.43
C LEU A 27 -26.69 -13.54 16.24
N ARG A 28 -26.86 -12.77 17.33
CA ARG A 28 -27.29 -11.37 17.25
C ARG A 28 -26.29 -10.46 16.52
N LEU A 29 -24.99 -10.77 16.61
CA LEU A 29 -23.95 -10.00 15.95
C LEU A 29 -23.91 -10.27 14.45
N ALA A 30 -24.03 -11.53 14.04
CA ALA A 30 -24.19 -11.91 12.63
C ALA A 30 -25.45 -11.29 12.00
N GLU A 31 -26.57 -11.29 12.72
CA GLU A 31 -27.81 -10.61 12.30
C GLU A 31 -27.62 -9.09 12.16
N ARG A 32 -26.87 -8.44 13.06
CA ARG A 32 -26.54 -6.99 12.94
C ARG A 32 -25.66 -6.70 11.73
N TYR A 33 -24.69 -7.54 11.43
CA TYR A 33 -23.82 -7.36 10.27
C TYR A 33 -24.52 -7.65 8.94
N ALA A 34 -25.51 -8.55 8.93
CA ALA A 34 -26.37 -8.75 7.76
C ALA A 34 -27.26 -7.52 7.47
N GLN A 35 -27.46 -6.64 8.45
CA GLN A 35 -28.26 -5.41 8.32
C GLN A 35 -27.42 -4.17 7.97
N GLU A 36 -26.12 -4.18 8.24
CA GLU A 36 -25.24 -3.05 7.87
C GLU A 36 -24.85 -3.13 6.40
N GLU A 37 -24.96 -2.02 5.67
CA GLU A 37 -24.56 -2.01 4.27
C GLU A 37 -23.09 -2.44 4.11
N PRO A 38 -22.78 -3.37 3.19
CA PRO A 38 -21.43 -3.86 2.99
C PRO A 38 -20.49 -2.71 2.63
N PHE A 39 -19.27 -2.73 3.16
CA PHE A 39 -18.29 -1.66 2.93
C PHE A 39 -17.96 -1.47 1.45
N ARG A 40 -18.12 -2.51 0.63
CA ARG A 40 -17.96 -2.43 -0.82
C ARG A 40 -18.85 -1.38 -1.49
N ASN A 41 -20.05 -1.14 -0.95
CA ASN A 41 -20.99 -0.15 -1.49
C ASN A 41 -20.74 1.25 -0.94
N ARG A 42 -19.91 1.38 0.10
CA ARG A 42 -19.56 2.66 0.71
C ARG A 42 -18.36 3.28 -0.01
N ALA A 43 -18.31 4.61 -0.04
CA ALA A 43 -17.14 5.32 -0.54
C ALA A 43 -15.89 4.96 0.28
N ASN A 44 -14.75 4.80 -0.41
CA ASN A 44 -13.50 4.48 0.25
C ASN A 44 -13.06 5.66 1.13
N PRO A 45 -12.87 5.47 2.45
CA PRO A 45 -12.55 6.56 3.38
C PRO A 45 -11.24 7.27 3.03
N LEU A 46 -10.32 6.61 2.31
CA LEU A 46 -9.08 7.22 1.83
C LEU A 46 -9.32 8.42 0.89
N GLN A 47 -10.49 8.53 0.25
CA GLN A 47 -10.84 9.67 -0.61
C GLN A 47 -11.01 10.97 0.15
N HIS A 48 -11.52 10.89 1.38
CA HIS A 48 -11.86 12.04 2.21
C HIS A 48 -10.96 12.15 3.46
N ALA A 49 -10.03 11.21 3.63
CA ALA A 49 -9.11 11.19 4.75
C ALA A 49 -8.16 12.40 4.71
N SER A 50 -8.07 13.11 5.84
CA SER A 50 -7.04 14.13 6.03
C SER A 50 -5.65 13.50 6.11
N LEU A 51 -4.60 14.27 5.87
CA LEU A 51 -3.21 13.78 5.97
C LEU A 51 -2.93 13.18 7.36
N ALA A 52 -3.43 13.80 8.43
CA ALA A 52 -3.29 13.25 9.79
C ALA A 52 -3.98 11.89 9.95
N SER A 53 -5.15 11.70 9.34
CA SER A 53 -5.85 10.41 9.35
C SER A 53 -5.11 9.35 8.54
N VAL A 54 -4.46 9.72 7.44
CA VAL A 54 -3.62 8.83 6.63
C VAL A 54 -2.37 8.42 7.40
N LEU A 55 -1.67 9.38 8.01
CA LEU A 55 -0.46 9.14 8.80
C LEU A 55 -0.69 8.24 10.00
N SER A 56 -1.81 8.44 10.71
CA SER A 56 -2.21 7.61 11.85
C SER A 56 -2.89 6.29 11.47
N ALA A 57 -3.09 6.03 10.17
CA ALA A 57 -3.88 4.92 9.65
C ALA A 57 -5.31 4.82 10.24
N TYR A 58 -5.82 5.90 10.85
CA TYR A 58 -7.11 5.90 11.54
C TYR A 58 -8.28 5.60 10.61
N TRP A 59 -8.14 5.90 9.31
CA TRP A 59 -9.14 5.61 8.30
C TRP A 59 -9.41 4.10 8.12
N LEU A 60 -8.46 3.23 8.49
CA LEU A 60 -8.61 1.76 8.47
C LEU A 60 -9.31 1.20 9.71
N GLN A 61 -9.45 1.99 10.77
CA GLN A 61 -9.97 1.54 12.06
C GLN A 61 -11.32 0.80 11.96
N PRO A 62 -12.30 1.25 11.15
CA PRO A 62 -13.57 0.52 11.03
C PRO A 62 -13.39 -0.92 10.52
N LEU A 63 -12.51 -1.13 9.54
CA LEU A 63 -12.24 -2.45 8.98
C LEU A 63 -11.48 -3.35 9.95
N VAL A 64 -10.50 -2.80 10.67
CA VAL A 64 -9.77 -3.53 11.73
C VAL A 64 -10.74 -3.98 12.82
N SER A 65 -11.64 -3.10 13.24
CA SER A 65 -12.65 -3.42 14.26
C SER A 65 -13.65 -4.49 13.79
N LEU A 66 -13.98 -4.51 12.50
CA LEU A 66 -14.85 -5.51 11.89
C LEU A 66 -14.14 -6.86 11.79
N GLY A 67 -12.87 -6.87 11.37
CA GLY A 67 -12.04 -8.06 11.28
C GLY A 67 -11.73 -8.72 12.62
N ALA A 68 -11.74 -7.95 13.71
CA ALA A 68 -11.65 -8.49 15.07
C ALA A 68 -12.92 -9.25 15.50
N GLN A 69 -14.06 -8.97 14.85
CA GLN A 69 -15.36 -9.51 15.22
C GLN A 69 -15.83 -10.63 14.28
N LYS A 70 -15.45 -10.57 13.00
CA LYS A 70 -15.75 -11.60 12.01
C LYS A 70 -14.60 -11.80 11.03
N ILE A 71 -14.57 -12.99 10.42
CA ILE A 71 -13.71 -13.24 9.25
C ILE A 71 -14.21 -12.33 8.13
N LEU A 72 -13.32 -11.53 7.55
CA LEU A 72 -13.67 -10.58 6.50
C LEU A 72 -13.89 -11.31 5.18
N GLU A 73 -15.02 -11.00 4.54
CA GLU A 73 -15.32 -11.45 3.18
C GLU A 73 -15.08 -10.32 2.17
N LYS A 74 -15.15 -10.65 0.87
CA LYS A 74 -14.89 -9.67 -0.22
C LYS A 74 -15.85 -8.47 -0.19
N GLU A 75 -17.04 -8.65 0.37
CA GLU A 75 -18.08 -7.61 0.48
C GLU A 75 -17.80 -6.63 1.63
N ASP A 76 -16.98 -7.03 2.59
CA ASP A 76 -16.59 -6.25 3.76
C ASP A 76 -15.40 -5.32 3.50
N ILE A 77 -14.89 -5.30 2.27
CA ILE A 77 -13.73 -4.50 1.89
C ILE A 77 -14.20 -3.40 0.93
N TRP A 78 -13.73 -2.17 1.17
CA TRP A 78 -14.02 -1.05 0.27
C TRP A 78 -13.53 -1.32 -1.15
N ALA A 79 -14.27 -0.80 -2.12
CA ALA A 79 -13.78 -0.70 -3.48
C ALA A 79 -12.52 0.18 -3.52
N VAL A 80 -11.65 -0.10 -4.51
CA VAL A 80 -10.49 0.73 -4.82
C VAL A 80 -10.96 2.15 -5.15
N THR A 81 -10.14 3.16 -4.82
CA THR A 81 -10.52 4.54 -5.15
C THR A 81 -10.60 4.70 -6.69
N PRO A 82 -11.53 5.52 -7.23
CA PRO A 82 -11.66 5.70 -8.68
C PRO A 82 -10.35 6.15 -9.36
N GLN A 83 -9.51 6.91 -8.64
CA GLN A 83 -8.21 7.36 -9.14
C GLN A 83 -7.18 6.24 -9.27
N ASP A 84 -7.32 5.17 -8.47
CA ASP A 84 -6.47 3.98 -8.46
C ASP A 84 -7.08 2.84 -9.29
N SER A 85 -8.21 3.06 -9.97
CA SER A 85 -8.82 2.06 -10.85
C SER A 85 -7.99 1.84 -12.12
N CYS A 86 -7.98 0.61 -12.64
CA CYS A 86 -7.19 0.26 -13.82
C CYS A 86 -7.56 1.12 -15.04
N ASP A 87 -8.84 1.42 -15.26
CA ASP A 87 -9.27 2.24 -16.41
C ASP A 87 -8.71 3.66 -16.36
N VAL A 88 -8.78 4.31 -15.19
CA VAL A 88 -8.25 5.68 -15.00
C VAL A 88 -6.72 5.69 -15.08
N LEU A 89 -6.06 4.69 -14.50
CA LEU A 89 -4.61 4.53 -14.58
C LEU A 89 -4.16 4.30 -16.03
N TYR A 90 -4.85 3.41 -16.76
CA TYR A 90 -4.59 3.11 -18.16
C TYR A 90 -4.71 4.36 -19.04
N GLU A 91 -5.79 5.13 -18.92
CA GLU A 91 -5.95 6.38 -19.68
C GLU A 91 -4.85 7.40 -19.36
N ARG A 92 -4.46 7.51 -18.07
CA ARG A 92 -3.37 8.40 -17.67
C ARG A 92 -2.03 7.96 -18.26
N PHE A 93 -1.76 6.66 -18.31
CA PHE A 93 -0.56 6.13 -18.97
C PHE A 93 -0.60 6.35 -20.47
N ARG A 94 -1.73 6.04 -21.12
CA ARG A 94 -1.91 6.18 -22.57
C ARG A 94 -1.68 7.62 -23.03
N HIS A 95 -2.11 8.60 -22.23
CA HIS A 95 -1.86 10.02 -22.52
C HIS A 95 -0.36 10.40 -22.46
N ASN A 96 0.42 9.74 -21.59
CA ASN A 96 1.85 10.03 -21.38
C ASN A 96 2.79 9.09 -22.16
N TYR A 97 2.27 8.00 -22.72
CA TYR A 97 3.02 7.02 -23.49
C TYR A 97 3.15 7.48 -24.95
N THR A 98 4.37 7.78 -25.38
CA THR A 98 4.67 8.13 -26.78
C THR A 98 5.64 7.11 -27.35
N PRO A 99 5.21 6.22 -28.26
CA PRO A 99 6.06 5.16 -28.79
C PRO A 99 7.18 5.65 -29.72
N ASP A 100 7.02 6.81 -30.35
CA ASP A 100 7.89 7.28 -31.45
C ASP A 100 8.92 8.35 -31.06
N LYS A 101 9.13 8.62 -29.76
CA LYS A 101 10.12 9.60 -29.31
C LYS A 101 11.40 8.91 -28.86
N GLN A 102 12.52 9.24 -29.50
CA GLN A 102 13.85 8.86 -29.05
C GLN A 102 14.18 9.64 -27.76
N GLU A 103 14.19 8.93 -26.63
CA GLU A 103 14.33 9.54 -25.31
C GLU A 103 15.81 9.70 -24.91
N LEU A 104 16.09 10.75 -24.13
CA LEU A 104 17.44 11.19 -23.73
C LEU A 104 18.27 10.16 -22.93
N LEU A 105 17.61 9.15 -22.35
CA LEU A 105 18.17 8.26 -21.32
C LEU A 105 18.33 6.79 -21.76
N ASN A 106 18.14 6.46 -23.05
CA ASN A 106 18.19 5.06 -23.57
C ASN A 106 17.30 4.05 -22.80
N LEU A 107 16.33 4.52 -22.02
CA LEU A 107 15.41 3.69 -21.26
C LEU A 107 14.31 3.13 -22.19
N PRO A 108 13.76 1.92 -21.90
CA PRO A 108 12.62 1.40 -22.64
C PRO A 108 11.44 2.37 -22.63
N HIS A 109 10.80 2.59 -23.78
CA HIS A 109 9.68 3.54 -23.95
C HIS A 109 8.54 3.32 -22.92
N VAL A 110 8.27 2.06 -22.56
CA VAL A 110 7.26 1.71 -21.56
C VAL A 110 7.66 2.20 -20.17
N ALA A 111 8.91 1.95 -19.75
CA ALA A 111 9.43 2.40 -18.45
C ALA A 111 9.40 3.93 -18.33
N MET A 112 9.71 4.64 -19.42
CA MET A 112 9.59 6.09 -19.47
C MET A 112 8.13 6.56 -19.38
N GLY A 113 7.20 5.86 -20.04
CA GLY A 113 5.76 6.11 -19.93
C GLY A 113 5.27 5.99 -18.49
N PHE A 114 5.72 4.96 -17.77
CA PHE A 114 5.47 4.82 -16.33
C PHE A 114 6.06 5.99 -15.53
N PHE A 115 7.33 6.30 -15.75
CA PHE A 115 7.98 7.39 -15.03
C PHE A 115 7.26 8.74 -15.23
N LYS A 116 6.87 9.09 -16.48
CA LYS A 116 6.12 10.31 -16.78
C LYS A 116 4.73 10.31 -16.12
N THR A 117 4.04 9.17 -16.12
CA THR A 117 2.70 9.02 -15.52
C THR A 117 2.72 9.20 -14.01
N PHE A 118 3.73 8.63 -13.34
CA PHE A 118 3.84 8.59 -11.88
C PHE A 118 4.82 9.64 -11.32
N ARG A 119 5.38 10.53 -12.14
CA ARG A 119 6.47 11.48 -11.78
C ARG A 119 6.21 12.28 -10.50
N ARG A 120 4.97 12.78 -10.32
CA ARG A 120 4.61 13.58 -9.14
C ARG A 120 4.64 12.73 -7.88
N GLN A 121 4.15 11.50 -7.97
CA GLN A 121 4.10 10.56 -6.86
C GLN A 121 5.50 10.03 -6.52
N ILE A 122 6.31 9.72 -7.53
CA ILE A 122 7.72 9.36 -7.35
C ILE A 122 8.50 10.51 -6.71
N ALA A 123 8.31 11.75 -7.18
CA ALA A 123 8.96 12.91 -6.59
C ALA A 123 8.56 13.12 -5.11
N THR A 124 7.29 12.95 -4.76
CA THR A 124 6.85 13.02 -3.36
C THR A 124 7.42 11.91 -2.49
N ILE A 125 7.56 10.69 -3.04
CA ILE A 125 8.20 9.57 -2.35
C ILE A 125 9.66 9.92 -2.06
N ILE A 126 10.43 10.31 -3.08
CA ILE A 126 11.85 10.66 -2.94
C ILE A 126 12.02 11.80 -1.93
N ALA A 127 11.24 12.88 -2.05
CA ALA A 127 11.29 14.01 -1.14
C ALA A 127 11.03 13.60 0.32
N ASN A 128 10.03 12.73 0.56
CA ASN A 128 9.73 12.23 1.89
C ASN A 128 10.87 11.37 2.47
N TYR A 129 11.48 10.50 1.66
CA TYR A 129 12.65 9.71 2.11
C TYR A 129 13.88 10.59 2.37
N CYS A 130 14.06 11.70 1.64
CA CYS A 130 15.10 12.69 1.97
C CYS A 130 14.90 13.32 3.35
N VAL A 131 13.65 13.67 3.72
CA VAL A 131 13.33 14.20 5.05
C VAL A 131 13.62 13.17 6.14
N TYR A 132 13.23 11.91 5.91
CA TYR A 132 13.57 10.79 6.79
C TYR A 132 15.09 10.66 6.99
N MET A 133 15.87 10.76 5.91
CA MET A 133 17.32 10.71 5.97
C MET A 133 17.92 11.83 6.83
N THR A 134 17.44 13.06 6.65
CA THR A 134 17.90 14.18 7.48
C THR A 134 17.59 13.94 8.96
N ALA A 135 16.42 13.39 9.28
CA ALA A 135 16.07 13.05 10.66
C ALA A 135 16.97 11.94 11.23
N MET A 136 17.26 10.88 10.46
CA MET A 136 18.18 9.81 10.87
C MET A 136 19.59 10.33 11.13
N VAL A 137 20.12 11.19 10.25
CA VAL A 137 21.46 11.78 10.40
C VAL A 137 21.52 12.70 11.60
N LEU A 138 20.46 13.49 11.86
CA LEU A 138 20.41 14.44 12.98
C LEU A 138 20.33 13.74 14.35
N GLN A 139 19.70 12.56 14.42
CA GLN A 139 19.50 11.81 15.64
C GLN A 139 20.79 11.59 16.48
N PRO A 140 21.91 11.07 15.95
CA PRO A 140 23.16 10.92 16.70
C PRO A 140 23.79 12.25 17.12
N PHE A 141 23.63 13.35 16.37
CA PHE A 141 24.13 14.67 16.79
C PHE A 141 23.39 15.18 18.02
N ILE A 142 22.06 14.98 18.08
CA ILE A 142 21.27 15.34 19.26
C ILE A 142 21.68 14.47 20.45
N ALA A 143 21.88 13.17 20.25
CA ALA A 143 22.37 12.29 21.30
C ALA A 143 23.74 12.73 21.83
N LYS A 144 24.67 13.11 20.94
CA LYS A 144 25.97 13.67 21.32
C LYS A 144 25.82 14.96 22.13
N ALA A 145 24.93 15.87 21.72
CA ALA A 145 24.68 17.10 22.45
C ALA A 145 24.08 16.86 23.85
N ILE A 146 23.27 15.81 24.03
CA ILE A 146 22.79 15.40 25.36
C ILE A 146 23.97 14.92 26.22
N LEU A 147 24.90 14.14 25.67
CA LEU A 147 26.08 13.68 26.40
C LEU A 147 26.99 14.84 26.82
N GLN A 148 27.28 15.77 25.90
CA GLN A 148 28.07 16.97 26.21
C GLN A 148 27.43 17.83 27.30
N PHE A 149 26.10 17.95 27.29
CA PHE A 149 25.37 18.67 28.33
C PHE A 149 25.52 18.01 29.71
N LEU A 150 25.63 16.69 29.76
CA LEU A 150 25.85 15.94 31.01
C LEU A 150 27.30 16.03 31.51
N GLU A 151 28.24 16.32 30.62
CA GLU A 151 29.67 16.48 30.92
C GLU A 151 30.03 17.95 31.25
N ASP A 152 29.05 18.85 31.34
CA ASP A 152 29.22 20.30 31.50
C ASP A 152 30.08 20.94 30.39
N GLU A 153 30.09 20.35 29.19
CA GLU A 153 30.76 20.88 27.99
C GLU A 153 29.85 21.79 27.14
N ASP A 154 30.45 22.66 26.32
CA ASP A 154 29.72 23.43 25.31
C ASP A 154 29.12 22.51 24.24
N ASN A 155 27.80 22.49 24.18
CA ASN A 155 27.04 21.63 23.26
C ASN A 155 27.15 22.09 21.80
N VAL A 156 27.12 21.15 20.84
CA VAL A 156 27.09 21.45 19.39
C VAL A 156 25.95 22.42 18.99
N PHE A 157 24.84 22.42 19.73
CA PHE A 157 23.68 23.29 19.48
C PHE A 157 23.67 24.57 20.34
N ASN A 158 24.65 24.78 21.24
CA ASN A 158 24.69 25.89 22.21
C ASN A 158 23.40 26.02 23.04
N ILE A 159 22.78 24.89 23.40
CA ILE A 159 21.55 24.84 24.21
C ILE A 159 21.93 24.52 25.66
N ASN A 160 21.62 25.44 26.58
CA ASN A 160 21.94 25.31 28.01
C ASN A 160 20.85 24.58 28.81
N ASN A 161 19.84 24.02 28.15
CA ASN A 161 18.71 23.32 28.80
C ASN A 161 18.56 21.89 28.27
N GLY A 162 18.94 20.91 29.09
CA GLY A 162 18.83 19.49 28.77
C GLY A 162 17.41 19.01 28.44
N TYR A 163 16.36 19.60 29.04
CA TYR A 163 14.98 19.25 28.70
C TYR A 163 14.64 19.58 27.25
N VAL A 164 15.18 20.69 26.72
CA VAL A 164 14.98 21.09 25.31
C VAL A 164 15.66 20.09 24.38
N LEU A 165 16.85 19.60 24.72
CA LEU A 165 17.57 18.59 23.93
C LEU A 165 16.80 17.26 23.87
N VAL A 166 16.22 16.82 24.99
CA VAL A 166 15.39 15.60 25.03
C VAL A 166 14.10 15.76 24.22
N VAL A 167 13.39 16.89 24.37
CA VAL A 167 12.18 17.18 23.57
C VAL A 167 12.51 17.26 22.08
N LEU A 168 13.64 17.86 21.72
CA LEU A 168 14.14 17.90 20.34
C LEU A 168 14.40 16.48 19.81
N MET A 169 15.04 15.62 20.59
CA MET A 169 15.30 14.22 20.22
C MET A 169 13.99 13.47 19.94
N VAL A 170 13.01 13.60 20.83
CA VAL A 170 11.69 12.98 20.67
C VAL A 170 10.98 13.52 19.42
N GLY A 171 11.04 14.84 19.19
CA GLY A 171 10.45 15.47 18.01
C GLY A 171 11.05 14.96 16.70
N VAL A 172 12.38 14.89 16.62
CA VAL A 172 13.09 14.39 15.44
C VAL A 172 12.80 12.91 15.21
N SER A 173 12.79 12.09 16.27
CA SER A 173 12.41 10.68 16.18
C SER A 173 10.97 10.49 15.69
N PHE A 174 10.03 11.29 16.20
CA PHE A 174 8.62 11.24 15.80
C PHE A 174 8.44 11.62 14.33
N VAL A 175 9.13 12.67 13.86
CA VAL A 175 9.13 13.04 12.43
C VAL A 175 9.74 11.93 11.59
N GLY A 176 10.88 11.36 12.01
CA GLY A 176 11.55 10.26 11.31
C GLY A 176 10.63 9.06 11.11
N ILE A 177 10.03 8.53 12.19
CA ILE A 177 9.14 7.37 12.09
C ILE A 177 7.87 7.67 11.28
N THR A 178 7.33 8.88 11.39
CA THR A 178 6.15 9.30 10.63
C THR A 178 6.44 9.35 9.13
N CYS A 179 7.57 9.96 8.75
CA CYS A 179 8.03 10.00 7.35
C CYS A 179 8.29 8.60 6.81
N LEU A 180 8.92 7.70 7.58
CA LEU A 180 9.17 6.33 7.15
C LEU A 180 7.87 5.58 6.83
N ASN A 181 6.89 5.64 7.74
CA ASN A 181 5.59 4.97 7.56
C ASN A 181 4.80 5.56 6.39
N TYR A 182 4.76 6.90 6.27
CA TYR A 182 4.10 7.57 5.16
C TYR A 182 4.74 7.23 3.82
N GLY A 183 6.08 7.24 3.76
CA GLY A 183 6.85 6.87 2.58
C GLY A 183 6.56 5.44 2.15
N PHE A 184 6.56 4.49 3.09
CA PHE A 184 6.24 3.09 2.82
C PHE A 184 4.81 2.91 2.31
N PHE A 185 3.83 3.59 2.93
CA PHE A 185 2.43 3.56 2.49
C PHE A 185 2.28 4.11 1.07
N LEU A 186 2.86 5.28 0.79
CA LEU A 186 2.76 5.94 -0.51
C LEU A 186 3.47 5.11 -1.60
N SER A 187 4.68 4.61 -1.33
CA SER A 187 5.41 3.72 -2.24
C SER A 187 4.64 2.43 -2.53
N SER A 188 4.03 1.82 -1.50
CA SER A 188 3.24 0.59 -1.68
C SER A 188 2.00 0.84 -2.54
N ARG A 189 1.29 1.96 -2.33
CA ARG A 189 0.14 2.34 -3.14
C ARG A 189 0.53 2.59 -4.60
N VAL A 190 1.60 3.36 -4.83
CA VAL A 190 2.09 3.65 -6.18
C VAL A 190 2.60 2.38 -6.88
N GLY A 191 3.35 1.55 -6.17
CA GLY A 191 3.82 0.26 -6.67
C GLY A 191 2.66 -0.65 -7.06
N ALA A 192 1.61 -0.73 -6.23
CA ALA A 192 0.43 -1.56 -6.52
C ALA A 192 -0.30 -1.06 -7.77
N ASN A 193 -0.47 0.26 -7.91
CA ASN A 193 -1.04 0.89 -9.11
C ASN A 193 -0.21 0.59 -10.35
N MET A 194 1.12 0.69 -10.26
CA MET A 194 2.04 0.38 -11.37
C MET A 194 2.01 -1.10 -11.77
N ARG A 195 1.91 -2.01 -10.80
CA ARG A 195 1.71 -3.46 -11.04
C ARG A 195 0.39 -3.72 -11.76
N ALA A 196 -0.71 -3.15 -11.26
CA ALA A 196 -2.06 -3.36 -11.80
C ALA A 196 -2.18 -2.88 -13.25
N ILE A 197 -1.67 -1.69 -13.55
CA ILE A 197 -1.69 -1.16 -14.92
C ILE A 197 -0.71 -1.91 -15.85
N ALA A 198 0.44 -2.39 -15.35
CA ALA A 198 1.33 -3.24 -16.14
C ALA A 198 0.62 -4.54 -16.57
N MET A 199 -0.09 -5.19 -15.65
CA MET A 199 -0.94 -6.34 -15.96
C MET A 199 -2.00 -5.99 -17.02
N ASP A 200 -2.71 -4.87 -16.87
CA ASP A 200 -3.75 -4.44 -17.81
C ASP A 200 -3.20 -4.16 -19.22
N ILE A 201 -2.06 -3.47 -19.33
CA ILE A 201 -1.40 -3.19 -20.62
C ILE A 201 -1.00 -4.49 -21.33
N VAL A 202 -0.39 -5.43 -20.59
CA VAL A 202 0.02 -6.73 -21.14
C VAL A 202 -1.18 -7.53 -21.59
N TYR A 203 -2.24 -7.57 -20.78
CA TYR A 203 -3.48 -8.26 -21.11
C TYR A 203 -4.15 -7.69 -22.37
N ARG A 204 -4.30 -6.37 -22.46
CA ARG A 204 -4.85 -5.69 -23.65
C ARG A 204 -3.99 -5.91 -24.88
N LYS A 205 -2.67 -5.92 -24.74
CA LYS A 205 -1.76 -6.18 -25.86
C LYS A 205 -1.88 -7.64 -26.33
N ALA A 206 -1.97 -8.59 -25.41
CA ALA A 206 -2.14 -10.01 -25.71
C ALA A 206 -3.43 -10.29 -26.51
N LEU A 207 -4.52 -9.60 -26.18
CA LEU A 207 -5.80 -9.73 -26.91
C LEU A 207 -5.79 -9.10 -28.31
N ASN A 208 -4.92 -8.11 -28.56
CA ASN A 208 -4.85 -7.38 -29.82
C ASN A 208 -3.66 -7.79 -30.71
N LEU A 209 -2.91 -8.83 -30.35
CA LEU A 209 -1.78 -9.33 -31.13
C LEU A 209 -2.25 -10.07 -32.40
N SER A 210 -1.59 -9.81 -33.53
CA SER A 210 -1.82 -10.56 -34.76
C SER A 210 -1.39 -12.02 -34.58
N CYS A 211 -1.94 -12.94 -35.40
CA CYS A 211 -1.58 -14.37 -35.30
C CYS A 211 -0.06 -14.61 -35.43
N ILE A 212 0.61 -13.90 -36.33
CA ILE A 212 2.06 -13.99 -36.55
C ILE A 212 2.83 -13.50 -35.32
N ALA A 213 2.48 -12.33 -34.80
CA ALA A 213 3.15 -11.76 -33.62
C ALA A 213 2.88 -12.57 -32.35
N ARG A 214 1.67 -13.14 -32.22
CA ARG A 214 1.31 -14.03 -31.12
C ARG A 214 2.10 -15.33 -31.15
N GLN A 215 2.45 -15.85 -32.33
CA GLN A 215 3.27 -17.05 -32.43
C GLN A 215 4.72 -16.84 -31.94
N ALA A 216 5.18 -15.59 -31.88
CA ALA A 216 6.48 -15.23 -31.30
C ALA A 216 6.51 -15.26 -29.76
N TYR A 217 5.36 -15.33 -29.10
CA TYR A 217 5.26 -15.37 -27.64
C TYR A 217 4.42 -16.57 -27.17
N THR A 218 4.97 -17.36 -26.26
CA THR A 218 4.24 -18.45 -25.62
C THR A 218 3.24 -17.91 -24.59
N THR A 219 2.18 -18.67 -24.33
CA THR A 219 1.23 -18.36 -23.25
C THR A 219 1.92 -18.26 -21.89
N GLY A 220 2.99 -19.03 -21.67
CA GLY A 220 3.81 -18.99 -20.46
C GLY A 220 4.56 -17.67 -20.29
N GLU A 221 5.15 -17.14 -21.36
CA GLU A 221 5.83 -15.84 -21.35
C GLU A 221 4.87 -14.69 -21.06
N ILE A 222 3.69 -14.67 -21.70
CA ILE A 222 2.66 -13.65 -21.43
C ILE A 222 2.19 -13.72 -19.98
N THR A 223 1.99 -14.93 -19.45
CA THR A 223 1.59 -15.12 -18.05
C THR A 223 2.68 -14.65 -17.09
N THR A 224 3.95 -14.92 -17.41
CA THR A 224 5.11 -14.48 -16.64
C THR A 224 5.22 -12.95 -16.61
N LEU A 225 4.98 -12.31 -17.75
CA LEU A 225 4.96 -10.85 -17.87
C LEU A 225 3.85 -10.22 -17.01
N MET A 226 2.68 -10.87 -16.95
CA MET A 226 1.58 -10.43 -16.08
C MET A 226 1.83 -10.70 -14.61
N SER A 227 2.45 -11.81 -14.21
CA SER A 227 2.63 -12.16 -12.79
C SER A 227 3.97 -11.69 -12.21
N VAL A 228 5.08 -12.23 -12.72
CA VAL A 228 6.42 -12.07 -12.16
C VAL A 228 6.99 -10.70 -12.48
N ASP A 229 6.90 -10.25 -13.73
CA ASP A 229 7.53 -8.99 -14.13
C ASP A 229 6.80 -7.77 -13.56
N SER A 230 5.46 -7.83 -13.49
CA SER A 230 4.67 -6.79 -12.83
C SER A 230 4.94 -6.72 -11.32
N GLU A 231 5.25 -7.85 -10.68
CA GLU A 231 5.65 -7.91 -9.27
C GLU A 231 7.06 -7.34 -9.06
N ARG A 232 7.98 -7.56 -10.00
CA ARG A 232 9.28 -6.88 -9.98
C ARG A 232 9.13 -5.36 -10.06
N ILE A 233 8.18 -4.85 -10.84
CA ILE A 233 7.87 -3.41 -10.89
C ILE A 233 7.40 -2.90 -9.52
N PHE A 234 6.52 -3.65 -8.85
CA PHE A 234 6.08 -3.33 -7.48
C PHE A 234 7.26 -3.22 -6.51
N PHE A 235 8.13 -4.24 -6.49
CA PHE A 235 9.30 -4.25 -5.63
C PHE A 235 10.31 -3.15 -5.99
N ALA A 236 10.47 -2.82 -7.27
CA ALA A 236 11.35 -1.74 -7.71
C ALA A 236 10.90 -0.37 -7.18
N ILE A 237 9.59 -0.11 -7.09
CA ILE A 237 9.08 1.16 -6.55
C ILE A 237 9.20 1.22 -5.03
N ILE A 238 8.96 0.11 -4.33
CA ILE A 238 9.08 0.07 -2.86
C ILE A 238 10.53 0.14 -2.42
N ASN A 239 11.42 -0.60 -3.09
CA ASN A 239 12.83 -0.67 -2.72
C ASN A 239 13.70 0.40 -3.39
N GLY A 240 13.22 1.01 -4.48
CA GLY A 240 13.95 2.03 -5.22
C GLY A 240 14.49 3.19 -4.36
N PRO A 241 13.70 3.78 -3.45
CA PRO A 241 14.19 4.82 -2.55
C PRO A 241 15.36 4.36 -1.68
N TRP A 242 15.39 3.09 -1.27
CA TRP A 242 16.50 2.55 -0.47
C TRP A 242 17.82 2.53 -1.22
N ILE A 243 17.83 2.41 -2.55
CA ILE A 243 19.07 2.45 -3.35
C ILE A 243 19.75 3.83 -3.22
N LEU A 244 18.97 4.91 -3.11
CA LEU A 244 19.49 6.26 -2.91
C LEU A 244 19.92 6.49 -1.46
N VAL A 245 19.27 5.83 -0.52
CA VAL A 245 19.46 5.98 0.93
C VAL A 245 20.63 5.15 1.47
N ALA A 246 20.74 3.88 1.06
CA ALA A 246 21.72 2.92 1.58
C ALA A 246 23.18 3.38 1.54
N PRO A 247 23.70 4.06 0.49
CA PRO A 247 25.09 4.50 0.50
C PRO A 247 25.36 5.66 1.47
N LEU A 248 24.33 6.28 2.03
CA LEU A 248 24.43 7.44 2.94
C LEU A 248 24.13 7.10 4.40
N SER A 249 23.62 5.91 4.69
CA SER A 249 23.33 5.39 6.04
C SER A 249 24.44 4.46 6.52
#